data_AF-A0A410RGI9-F1
#
_entry.id   AF-A0A410RGI9-F1
#
_cell.length_a   1.000
_cell.length_b   1.000
_cell.length_c   1.000
_cell.angle_alpha   90.00
_cell.angle_beta   90.00
_cell.angle_gamma   90.00
#
_symmetry.space_group_name_H-M   'P 1'
#
loop_
_entity.id
_entity.type
_entity.pdbx_description
1 polymer ?
#
loop_
_entity_poly.entity_id
_entity_poly.type
_entity_poly.pdbx_seq_one_letter_code
_entity_poly.pdbx_strand_id
1 'polypeptide(L)'
;ITAGDSSWWRYCSQPGKESDSTTMSWLLLAVAALVVAICESTHKKDCNCNYNIPRGYGQSTAAQGAQRLLQLRVDSQEQRLAKASTLGHSLRTKVDAILGTRETNIRRVKQILKRIEHLEGGGCEDDDHFACRDGSNRCVSRLLVCDTVKDCNNGADEDKVLCVSPSTGTYFEAHPKPEDSGCANRFVDKFTVTLTKVEANEYVAGRPRIEAGVHATSSTGGKQQQEYFSVKGSWDPSHHKLILNPPKEHAPWGLQCVFDGVDNTHCDGSYYNINTHEICGHFTFTKK
;
A
#
# COMPACT_ATOMS: atom_id res chain seq x y z
N ILE A 1 26.79 -75.46 -9.18
CA ILE A 1 27.44 -76.39 -8.22
C ILE A 1 27.35 -75.71 -6.87
N THR A 2 26.17 -75.87 -6.24
CA THR A 2 25.90 -76.58 -4.97
C THR A 2 26.03 -75.63 -3.77
N ALA A 3 24.90 -75.19 -3.17
CA ALA A 3 24.16 -75.86 -2.07
C ALA A 3 24.73 -75.43 -0.70
N GLY A 4 23.99 -75.21 0.38
CA GLY A 4 22.57 -75.34 0.73
C GLY A 4 22.30 -74.52 2.01
N ASP A 5 21.04 -74.13 2.26
CA ASP A 5 20.16 -74.61 3.35
C ASP A 5 20.75 -74.48 4.77
N SER A 6 20.09 -73.91 5.78
CA SER A 6 18.75 -74.17 6.34
C SER A 6 18.56 -73.18 7.53
N SER A 7 17.46 -72.45 7.78
CA SER A 7 16.09 -72.84 8.22
C SER A 7 15.75 -72.24 9.62
N TRP A 8 14.65 -71.47 9.68
CA TRP A 8 13.66 -71.31 10.78
C TRP A 8 14.12 -70.68 12.12
N TRP A 9 13.51 -69.60 12.62
CA TRP A 9 12.16 -69.52 13.22
C TRP A 9 11.47 -68.14 13.08
N ARG A 10 10.13 -68.18 13.02
CA ARG A 10 9.19 -67.05 13.15
C ARG A 10 9.09 -66.57 14.61
N TYR A 11 8.85 -65.28 14.84
CA TYR A 11 7.65 -64.79 15.57
C TYR A 11 7.47 -63.26 15.44
N CYS A 12 6.20 -62.86 15.50
CA CYS A 12 5.62 -61.55 15.20
C CYS A 12 5.98 -60.41 16.17
N SER A 13 5.97 -59.18 15.64
CA SER A 13 5.18 -58.01 16.11
C SER A 13 5.97 -56.70 15.97
N GLN A 14 5.54 -55.83 15.06
CA GLN A 14 5.82 -54.39 15.08
C GLN A 14 4.57 -53.66 15.59
N PRO A 15 4.72 -52.51 16.26
CA PRO A 15 4.44 -51.27 15.53
C PRO A 15 5.33 -50.08 15.95
N GLY A 16 5.44 -49.10 15.04
CA GLY A 16 5.91 -47.76 15.38
C GLY A 16 6.73 -47.07 14.30
N LYS A 17 6.14 -46.84 13.11
CA LYS A 17 6.61 -45.81 12.19
C LYS A 17 5.59 -44.68 12.16
N GLU A 18 6.03 -43.54 12.67
CA GLU A 18 5.46 -42.21 12.48
C GLU A 18 5.42 -41.91 10.98
N SER A 19 4.23 -41.62 10.44
CA SER A 19 4.09 -41.02 9.12
C SER A 19 3.12 -39.85 9.17
N ASP A 20 3.60 -38.71 8.72
CA ASP A 20 2.84 -37.51 8.36
C ASP A 20 1.61 -37.85 7.51
N SER A 21 0.48 -37.24 7.85
CA SER A 21 -0.71 -37.23 7.00
C SER A 21 -1.52 -35.94 7.22
N THR A 22 -1.03 -34.83 6.69
CA THR A 22 -1.81 -33.61 6.44
C THR A 22 -2.43 -33.66 5.05
N THR A 23 -3.42 -34.52 4.86
CA THR A 23 -4.44 -34.36 3.82
C THR A 23 -5.80 -34.69 4.42
N MET A 24 -6.40 -33.71 5.10
CA MET A 24 -7.81 -33.79 5.49
C MET A 24 -8.66 -33.79 4.22
N SER A 25 -9.11 -34.98 3.86
CA SER A 25 -9.97 -35.28 2.73
C SER A 25 -11.23 -34.41 2.74
N TRP A 26 -11.43 -33.69 1.64
CA TRP A 26 -12.62 -32.90 1.29
C TRP A 26 -13.97 -33.65 1.49
N LEU A 27 -13.93 -34.98 1.56
CA LEU A 27 -15.10 -35.82 1.84
C LEU A 27 -15.70 -35.59 3.24
N LEU A 28 -14.90 -35.24 4.25
CA LEU A 28 -15.44 -35.00 5.60
C LEU A 28 -16.18 -33.66 5.71
N LEU A 29 -15.78 -32.65 4.93
CA LEU A 29 -16.50 -31.38 4.85
C LEU A 29 -17.80 -31.49 4.05
N ALA A 30 -17.82 -32.31 3.00
CA ALA A 30 -19.03 -32.58 2.23
C ALA A 30 -20.09 -33.34 3.04
N VAL A 31 -19.68 -34.30 3.89
CA VAL A 31 -20.60 -35.04 4.77
C VAL A 31 -21.16 -34.15 5.89
N ALA A 32 -20.35 -33.24 6.44
CA ALA A 32 -20.83 -32.27 7.44
C ALA A 32 -21.86 -31.28 6.86
N ALA A 33 -21.68 -30.83 5.62
CA ALA A 33 -22.64 -29.94 4.96
C ALA A 33 -23.98 -30.64 4.63
N LEU A 34 -23.94 -31.94 4.28
CA LEU A 34 -25.14 -32.73 3.99
C LEU A 34 -25.97 -33.05 5.24
N VAL A 35 -25.33 -33.23 6.41
CA VAL A 35 -26.04 -33.44 7.69
C VAL A 35 -26.74 -32.15 8.16
N VAL A 36 -26.15 -30.98 7.90
CA VAL A 36 -26.79 -29.69 8.23
C VAL A 36 -27.96 -29.39 7.30
N ALA A 37 -27.85 -29.69 6.00
CA ALA A 37 -28.95 -29.48 5.05
C ALA A 37 -30.16 -30.40 5.26
N ILE A 38 -29.95 -31.61 5.80
CA ILE A 38 -31.05 -32.55 6.09
C ILE A 38 -31.85 -32.12 7.34
N CYS A 39 -31.28 -31.33 8.25
CA CYS A 39 -31.98 -30.86 9.44
C CYS A 39 -32.94 -29.67 9.20
N GLU A 40 -32.95 -29.05 8.02
CA GLU A 40 -33.79 -27.87 7.76
C GLU A 40 -35.09 -28.16 6.97
N SER A 41 -35.35 -29.40 6.53
CA SER A 41 -36.45 -29.69 5.59
C SER A 41 -37.62 -30.53 6.12
N THR A 42 -37.80 -30.69 7.42
CA THR A 42 -39.02 -31.33 7.96
C THR A 42 -39.71 -30.47 9.01
N HIS A 43 -40.71 -29.74 8.52
CA HIS A 43 -41.80 -29.11 9.26
C HIS A 43 -42.50 -30.07 10.25
N LYS A 44 -43.06 -29.45 11.31
CA LYS A 44 -43.99 -29.97 12.36
C LYS A 44 -43.31 -30.84 13.44
N LYS A 45 -43.35 -30.51 14.72
CA LYS A 45 -44.37 -29.83 15.55
C LYS A 45 -43.68 -29.04 16.67
N ASP A 46 -44.42 -28.09 17.23
CA ASP A 46 -44.11 -27.27 18.39
C ASP A 46 -43.11 -27.89 19.37
N CYS A 47 -41.85 -27.45 19.30
CA CYS A 47 -40.93 -27.56 20.43
C CYS A 47 -41.34 -26.51 21.47
N ASN A 48 -42.44 -26.77 22.15
CA ASN A 48 -42.79 -26.06 23.36
C ASN A 48 -41.80 -26.52 24.44
N CYS A 49 -40.72 -25.78 24.65
CA CYS A 49 -39.75 -25.98 25.73
C CYS A 49 -40.34 -25.64 27.10
N ASN A 50 -41.55 -26.11 27.40
CA ASN A 50 -42.15 -26.02 28.72
C ASN A 50 -41.82 -27.30 29.49
N TYR A 51 -40.55 -27.42 29.89
CA TYR A 51 -40.10 -28.49 30.77
C TYR A 51 -40.61 -28.19 32.19
N ASN A 52 -41.83 -28.64 32.48
CA ASN A 52 -42.43 -28.53 33.80
C ASN A 52 -41.83 -29.61 34.71
N ILE A 53 -40.90 -29.20 35.57
CA ILE A 53 -40.29 -30.08 36.57
C ILE A 53 -41.33 -30.39 37.65
N PRO A 54 -41.62 -31.66 37.98
CA PRO A 54 -42.54 -32.02 39.05
C PRO A 54 -42.06 -31.42 40.38
N ARG A 55 -42.89 -30.60 41.03
CA ARG A 55 -42.61 -30.03 42.35
C ARG A 55 -42.74 -31.12 43.42
N GLY A 56 -41.68 -31.90 43.58
CA GLY A 56 -41.48 -32.82 44.71
C GLY A 56 -40.43 -32.28 45.68
N TYR A 57 -40.81 -32.14 46.95
CA TYR A 57 -39.96 -31.74 48.08
C TYR A 57 -38.64 -32.53 48.09
N GLY A 58 -37.51 -31.82 47.94
CA GLY A 58 -36.15 -32.39 47.99
C GLY A 58 -35.28 -32.19 46.74
N GLN A 59 -35.84 -31.77 45.61
CA GLN A 59 -35.10 -31.61 44.35
C GLN A 59 -34.37 -30.27 44.15
N SER A 60 -34.56 -29.28 45.03
CA SER A 60 -33.99 -27.94 44.84
C SER A 60 -32.46 -27.94 44.85
N THR A 61 -31.82 -28.77 45.68
CA THR A 61 -30.36 -28.84 45.78
C THR A 61 -29.72 -29.60 44.61
N ALA A 62 -30.33 -30.70 44.15
CA ALA A 62 -29.81 -31.48 43.04
C ALA A 62 -30.00 -30.75 41.68
N ALA A 63 -31.14 -30.08 41.47
CA ALA A 63 -31.38 -29.28 40.27
C ALA A 63 -30.48 -28.02 40.22
N GLN A 64 -30.27 -27.36 41.37
CA GLN A 64 -29.30 -26.26 41.47
C GLN A 64 -27.85 -26.74 41.25
N GLY A 65 -27.51 -27.94 41.72
CA GLY A 65 -26.20 -28.56 41.46
C GLY A 65 -25.96 -28.83 39.98
N ALA A 66 -26.94 -29.38 39.25
CA ALA A 66 -26.84 -29.62 37.82
C ALA A 66 -26.74 -28.33 36.99
N GLN A 67 -27.49 -27.29 37.36
CA GLN A 67 -27.39 -25.96 36.74
C GLN A 67 -26.00 -25.33 36.94
N ARG A 68 -25.42 -25.46 38.14
CA ARG A 68 -24.05 -25.00 38.39
C ARG A 68 -23.01 -25.77 37.58
N LEU A 69 -23.17 -27.08 37.39
CA LEU A 69 -22.25 -27.87 36.56
C LEU A 69 -22.31 -27.48 35.07
N LEU A 70 -23.50 -27.12 34.57
CA LEU A 70 -23.64 -26.60 33.20
C LEU A 70 -23.01 -25.23 33.05
N GLN A 71 -23.24 -24.32 34.02
CA GLN A 71 -22.58 -23.01 34.05
C GLN A 71 -21.06 -23.15 34.04
N LEU A 72 -20.49 -24.01 34.90
CA LEU A 72 -19.04 -24.26 34.95
C LEU A 72 -18.47 -24.77 33.61
N ARG A 73 -19.23 -25.53 32.82
CA ARG A 73 -18.80 -25.97 31.48
C ARG A 73 -18.84 -24.83 30.46
N VAL A 74 -19.87 -23.99 30.51
CA VAL A 74 -19.99 -22.80 29.65
C VAL A 74 -18.86 -21.84 29.96
N ASP A 75 -18.62 -21.52 31.23
CA ASP A 75 -17.53 -20.63 31.67
C ASP A 75 -16.15 -21.16 31.22
N SER A 76 -15.93 -22.48 31.29
CA SER A 76 -14.71 -23.11 30.81
C SER A 76 -14.54 -22.96 29.29
N GLN A 77 -15.62 -23.10 28.53
CA GLN A 77 -15.59 -22.90 27.07
C GLN A 77 -15.38 -21.44 26.71
N GLU A 78 -16.00 -20.51 27.42
CA GLU A 78 -15.78 -19.07 27.25
C GLU A 78 -14.32 -18.69 27.51
N GLN A 79 -13.71 -19.24 28.57
CA GLN A 79 -12.30 -18.99 28.85
C GLN A 79 -11.38 -19.50 27.73
N ARG A 80 -11.68 -20.66 27.14
CA ARG A 80 -10.93 -21.20 26.00
C ARG A 80 -11.12 -20.35 24.75
N LEU A 81 -12.33 -19.86 24.50
CA LEU A 81 -12.64 -18.96 23.39
C LEU A 81 -11.91 -17.62 23.55
N ALA A 82 -11.91 -17.04 24.76
CA ALA A 82 -11.20 -15.81 25.08
C ALA A 82 -9.68 -15.97 24.88
N LYS A 83 -9.11 -17.10 25.31
CA LYS A 83 -7.69 -17.41 25.08
C LYS A 83 -7.38 -17.60 23.59
N ALA A 84 -8.24 -18.27 22.83
CA ALA A 84 -8.08 -18.42 21.40
C ALA A 84 -8.16 -17.08 20.66
N SER A 85 -9.08 -16.20 21.07
CA SER A 85 -9.22 -14.84 20.52
C SER A 85 -7.98 -13.99 20.76
N THR A 86 -7.46 -13.97 21.99
CA THR A 86 -6.23 -13.23 22.33
C THR A 86 -5.01 -13.75 21.56
N LEU A 87 -4.89 -15.07 21.40
CA LEU A 87 -3.86 -15.67 20.55
C LEU A 87 -4.02 -15.25 19.09
N GLY A 88 -5.25 -15.27 18.55
CA GLY A 88 -5.56 -14.81 17.20
C GLY A 88 -5.15 -13.35 16.97
N HIS A 89 -5.46 -12.47 17.93
CA HIS A 89 -5.01 -11.08 17.87
C HIS A 89 -3.49 -10.96 17.91
N SER A 90 -2.80 -11.71 18.79
CA SER A 90 -1.34 -11.67 18.87
C SER A 90 -0.62 -12.18 17.62
N LEU A 91 -1.20 -13.16 16.92
CA LEU A 91 -0.67 -13.65 15.66
C LEU A 91 -0.86 -12.61 14.57
N ARG A 92 -2.05 -12.00 14.50
CA ARG A 92 -2.33 -10.93 13.55
C ARG A 92 -1.36 -9.76 13.72
N THR A 93 -1.14 -9.29 14.95
CA THR A 93 -0.19 -8.19 15.20
C THR A 93 1.24 -8.55 14.85
N LYS A 94 1.68 -9.80 15.08
CA LYS A 94 3.00 -10.27 14.64
C LYS A 94 3.13 -10.32 13.12
N VAL A 95 2.10 -10.80 12.42
CA VAL A 95 2.06 -10.82 10.95
C VAL A 95 2.12 -9.39 10.41
N ASP A 96 1.30 -8.49 10.94
CA ASP A 96 1.28 -7.08 10.55
C ASP A 96 2.64 -6.40 10.81
N ALA A 97 3.30 -6.70 11.92
CA ALA A 97 4.64 -6.18 12.22
C ALA A 97 5.71 -6.69 11.24
N ILE A 98 5.68 -7.98 10.88
CA ILE A 98 6.62 -8.56 9.90
C ILE A 98 6.38 -7.95 8.51
N LEU A 99 5.12 -7.83 8.09
CA LEU A 99 4.76 -7.22 6.81
C LEU A 99 5.17 -5.74 6.75
N GLY A 100 4.92 -4.97 7.81
CA GLY A 100 5.36 -3.58 7.90
C GLY A 100 6.88 -3.42 7.86
N THR A 101 7.63 -4.33 8.50
CA THR A 101 9.10 -4.32 8.45
C THR A 101 9.62 -4.62 7.05
N ARG A 102 9.00 -5.56 6.33
CA ARG A 102 9.38 -5.87 4.94
C ARG A 102 9.18 -4.67 4.02
N GLU A 103 8.03 -4.01 4.13
CA GLU A 103 7.72 -2.89 3.26
C GLU A 103 8.63 -1.69 3.51
N THR A 104 8.90 -1.37 4.78
CA THR A 104 9.84 -0.30 5.15
C THR A 104 11.26 -0.58 4.67
N ASN A 105 11.73 -1.83 4.76
CA ASN A 105 13.03 -2.22 4.23
C ASN A 105 13.10 -2.12 2.71
N ILE A 106 12.04 -2.54 1.99
CA ILE A 106 11.98 -2.40 0.53
C ILE A 106 12.04 -0.93 0.12
N ARG A 107 11.30 -0.04 0.81
CA ARG A 107 11.36 1.41 0.54
C ARG A 107 12.77 1.97 0.78
N ARG A 108 13.43 1.60 1.88
CA ARG A 108 14.82 2.02 2.18
C ARG A 108 15.80 1.57 1.09
N VAL A 109 15.70 0.32 0.65
CA VAL A 109 16.55 -0.20 -0.43
C VAL A 109 16.31 0.59 -1.72
N LYS A 110 15.05 0.85 -2.09
CA LYS A 110 14.71 1.66 -3.25
C LYS A 110 15.25 3.10 -3.16
N GLN A 111 15.14 3.73 -1.98
CA GLN A 111 15.70 5.07 -1.76
C GLN A 111 17.22 5.11 -1.91
N ILE A 112 17.92 4.09 -1.41
CA ILE A 112 19.38 3.98 -1.58
C ILE A 112 19.72 3.79 -3.05
N LEU A 113 19.01 2.90 -3.76
CA LEU A 113 19.20 2.69 -5.20
C LEU A 113 18.99 3.97 -6.00
N LYS A 114 18.01 4.80 -5.65
CA LYS A 114 17.80 6.10 -6.30
C LYS A 114 18.91 7.10 -6.04
N ARG A 115 19.46 7.13 -4.83
CA ARG A 115 20.62 7.97 -4.52
C ARG A 115 21.85 7.52 -5.31
N ILE A 116 22.05 6.22 -5.43
CA ILE A 116 23.12 5.65 -6.25
C ILE A 116 22.92 6.05 -7.72
N GLU A 117 21.70 5.86 -8.25
CA GLU A 117 21.36 6.27 -9.62
C GLU A 117 21.60 7.77 -9.87
N HIS A 118 21.27 8.63 -8.92
CA HIS A 118 21.54 10.06 -9.02
C HIS A 118 23.05 10.38 -9.06
N LEU A 119 23.87 9.60 -8.34
CA LEU A 119 25.33 9.76 -8.32
C LEU A 119 26.02 9.13 -9.55
N GLU A 120 25.49 8.02 -10.06
CA GLU A 120 25.98 7.31 -11.25
C GLU A 120 25.63 8.07 -12.54
N GLY A 121 24.57 8.89 -12.51
CA GLY A 121 24.06 9.62 -13.67
C GLY A 121 23.03 8.82 -14.47
N GLY A 122 22.43 9.47 -15.47
CA GLY A 122 21.29 8.96 -16.24
C GLY A 122 21.58 7.75 -17.14
N GLY A 123 22.83 7.28 -17.22
CA GLY A 123 23.24 6.16 -18.08
C GLY A 123 23.25 6.47 -19.59
N CYS A 124 22.90 7.70 -19.96
CA CYS A 124 22.93 8.25 -21.31
C CYS A 124 23.84 9.49 -21.36
N GLU A 125 24.36 9.84 -22.53
CA GLU A 125 25.25 11.00 -22.71
C GLU A 125 24.55 12.33 -22.44
N ASP A 126 23.24 12.42 -22.74
CA ASP A 126 22.44 13.65 -22.61
C ASP A 126 21.27 13.50 -21.64
N ASP A 127 20.86 14.63 -21.05
CA ASP A 127 19.69 14.75 -20.18
C ASP A 127 18.35 14.61 -20.91
N ASP A 128 18.33 14.56 -22.24
CA ASP A 128 17.11 14.38 -23.05
C ASP A 128 16.78 12.90 -23.31
N HIS A 129 17.64 11.98 -22.87
CA HIS A 129 17.52 10.55 -23.12
C HIS A 129 17.24 9.75 -21.85
N PHE A 130 16.29 8.83 -21.93
CA PHE A 130 15.96 7.88 -20.88
C PHE A 130 16.69 6.54 -21.11
N ALA A 131 17.40 6.06 -20.09
CA ALA A 131 18.09 4.77 -20.16
C ALA A 131 17.13 3.61 -19.87
N CYS A 132 17.02 2.66 -20.80
CA CYS A 132 16.17 1.48 -20.65
C CYS A 132 16.61 0.53 -19.52
N ARG A 133 17.88 0.60 -19.11
CA ARG A 133 18.50 -0.23 -18.06
C ARG A 133 18.26 -1.74 -18.24
N ASP A 134 18.18 -2.20 -19.49
CA ASP A 134 18.02 -3.62 -19.88
C ASP A 134 19.36 -4.34 -20.09
N GLY A 135 20.48 -3.66 -19.80
CA GLY A 135 21.84 -4.13 -20.06
C GLY A 135 22.36 -3.83 -21.48
N SER A 136 21.54 -3.27 -22.37
CA SER A 136 21.92 -2.96 -23.75
C SER A 136 22.49 -1.55 -23.97
N ASN A 137 22.69 -0.76 -22.90
CA ASN A 137 23.03 0.67 -22.94
C ASN A 137 22.15 1.49 -23.91
N ARG A 138 20.93 1.01 -24.16
CA ARG A 138 19.98 1.70 -25.05
C ARG A 138 19.38 2.90 -24.34
N CYS A 139 19.43 4.01 -25.07
CA CYS A 139 18.87 5.30 -24.69
C CYS A 139 17.74 5.64 -25.66
N VAL A 140 16.58 6.01 -25.12
CA VAL A 140 15.40 6.43 -25.89
C VAL A 140 15.11 7.90 -25.58
N SER A 141 14.47 8.63 -26.48
CA SER A 141 14.11 10.03 -26.20
C SER A 141 13.11 10.08 -25.04
N ARG A 142 13.29 11.02 -24.09
CA ARG A 142 12.32 11.30 -23.01
C ARG A 142 10.95 11.75 -23.53
N LEU A 143 10.81 12.07 -24.81
CA LEU A 143 9.52 12.36 -25.43
C LEU A 143 8.68 11.10 -25.70
N LEU A 144 9.34 9.94 -25.79
CA LEU A 144 8.72 8.65 -26.07
C LEU A 144 8.36 7.87 -24.79
N VAL A 145 8.80 8.36 -23.62
CA VAL A 145 8.46 7.72 -22.35
C VAL A 145 6.97 7.90 -22.05
N CYS A 146 6.28 6.78 -21.79
CA CYS A 146 4.84 6.72 -21.52
C CYS A 146 3.95 7.18 -22.69
N ASP A 147 4.40 6.98 -23.93
CA ASP A 147 3.65 7.31 -25.14
C ASP A 147 2.74 6.17 -25.65
N THR A 148 2.67 5.06 -24.90
CA THR A 148 1.95 3.80 -25.18
C THR A 148 2.65 2.82 -26.12
N VAL A 149 3.82 3.19 -26.66
CA VAL A 149 4.65 2.36 -27.54
C VAL A 149 5.88 1.91 -26.76
N LYS A 150 6.21 0.62 -26.86
CA LYS A 150 7.41 0.07 -26.19
C LYS A 150 8.64 0.25 -27.07
N ASP A 151 9.48 1.20 -26.73
CA ASP A 151 10.77 1.46 -27.38
C ASP A 151 11.92 0.71 -26.72
N CYS A 152 11.85 0.48 -25.40
CA CYS A 152 12.82 -0.35 -24.71
C CYS A 152 12.51 -1.84 -24.91
N ASN A 153 13.54 -2.69 -25.02
CA ASN A 153 13.35 -4.13 -25.21
C ASN A 153 12.66 -4.80 -23.99
N ASN A 154 12.92 -4.26 -22.80
CA ASN A 154 12.25 -4.66 -21.56
C ASN A 154 10.91 -3.91 -21.32
N GLY A 155 10.57 -2.92 -22.16
CA GLY A 155 9.41 -2.05 -21.99
C GLY A 155 9.46 -1.15 -20.75
N ALA A 156 10.65 -0.78 -20.27
CA ALA A 156 10.81 0.06 -19.08
C ALA A 156 10.25 1.48 -19.24
N ASP A 157 10.27 2.00 -20.46
CA ASP A 157 9.66 3.26 -20.88
C ASP A 157 8.13 3.28 -20.71
N GLU A 158 7.50 2.10 -20.74
CA GLU A 158 6.06 1.89 -20.59
C GLU A 158 5.70 1.18 -19.27
N ASP A 159 6.60 1.21 -18.28
CA ASP A 159 6.31 0.63 -16.96
C ASP A 159 5.16 1.40 -16.30
N LYS A 160 4.16 0.65 -15.81
CA LYS A 160 3.02 1.20 -15.07
C LYS A 160 3.44 2.03 -13.86
N VAL A 161 4.59 1.73 -13.24
CA VAL A 161 5.10 2.47 -12.08
C VAL A 161 5.68 3.82 -12.50
N LEU A 162 6.34 3.87 -13.67
CA LEU A 162 6.91 5.09 -14.24
C LEU A 162 5.80 6.03 -14.75
N CYS A 163 4.82 5.46 -15.45
CA CYS A 163 3.74 6.21 -16.11
C CYS A 163 2.58 6.61 -15.18
N VAL A 164 2.77 6.58 -13.85
CA VAL A 164 1.74 7.05 -12.92
C VAL A 164 1.70 8.58 -12.92
N SER A 165 0.69 9.15 -13.56
CA SER A 165 0.38 10.57 -13.43
C SER A 165 -0.32 10.87 -12.10
N PRO A 166 -0.13 12.07 -11.52
CA PRO A 166 -0.89 12.47 -10.33
C PRO A 166 -2.39 12.58 -10.65
N SER A 167 -3.24 12.22 -9.69
CA SER A 167 -4.70 12.23 -9.87
C SER A 167 -5.32 13.59 -9.51
N THR A 168 -6.39 13.96 -10.19
CA THR A 168 -7.23 15.12 -9.84
C THR A 168 -7.70 15.02 -8.39
N GLY A 169 -7.76 16.17 -7.71
CA GLY A 169 -8.12 16.27 -6.29
C GLY A 169 -6.96 16.02 -5.33
N THR A 170 -5.81 15.53 -5.81
CA THR A 170 -4.59 15.48 -4.99
C THR A 170 -4.19 16.89 -4.59
N TYR A 171 -3.84 17.09 -3.32
CA TYR A 171 -3.24 18.33 -2.88
C TYR A 171 -1.93 18.11 -2.13
N PHE A 172 -1.02 19.06 -2.34
CA PHE A 172 0.31 19.09 -1.75
C PHE A 172 0.40 20.28 -0.83
N GLU A 173 0.96 20.07 0.35
CA GLU A 173 1.17 21.11 1.36
C GLU A 173 2.67 21.30 1.58
N ALA A 174 3.12 22.55 1.63
CA ALA A 174 4.49 22.89 1.97
C ALA A 174 4.52 24.02 3.01
N HIS A 175 5.54 23.97 3.86
CA HIS A 175 5.85 24.98 4.87
C HIS A 175 7.27 25.48 4.63
N PRO A 176 7.47 26.43 3.70
CA PRO A 176 8.78 26.99 3.43
C PRO A 176 9.30 27.72 4.67
N LYS A 177 10.61 27.67 4.90
CA LYS A 177 11.25 28.52 5.90
C LYS A 177 11.81 29.80 5.25
N PRO A 178 12.06 30.87 6.03
CA PRO A 178 12.59 32.11 5.46
C PRO A 178 13.90 31.92 4.68
N GLU A 179 14.75 31.00 5.10
CA GLU A 179 15.98 30.62 4.39
C GLU A 179 15.75 29.94 3.02
N ASP A 180 14.58 29.33 2.82
CA ASP A 180 14.22 28.54 1.64
C ASP A 180 13.59 29.39 0.53
N SER A 181 13.19 30.62 0.87
CA SER A 181 12.42 31.54 0.01
C SER A 181 13.15 31.92 -1.28
N GLY A 182 14.47 32.05 -1.21
CA GLY A 182 15.28 32.34 -2.38
C GLY A 182 14.90 33.64 -3.09
N CYS A 183 14.50 33.51 -4.36
CA CYS A 183 14.01 34.55 -5.26
C CYS A 183 12.57 35.03 -4.99
N ALA A 184 11.84 34.39 -4.08
CA ALA A 184 10.47 34.79 -3.79
C ALA A 184 10.46 36.16 -3.10
N ASN A 185 9.92 37.18 -3.77
CA ASN A 185 9.83 38.55 -3.23
C ASN A 185 8.98 38.64 -1.95
N ARG A 186 8.15 37.63 -1.67
CA ARG A 186 7.29 37.54 -0.49
C ARG A 186 7.47 36.19 0.15
N PHE A 187 7.66 36.19 1.47
CA PHE A 187 7.68 34.97 2.25
C PHE A 187 6.26 34.44 2.44
N VAL A 188 6.10 33.13 2.28
CA VAL A 188 4.82 32.43 2.42
C VAL A 188 5.02 31.36 3.49
N ASP A 189 4.18 31.37 4.52
CA ASP A 189 4.25 30.45 5.65
C ASP A 189 3.70 29.06 5.28
N LYS A 190 2.72 29.04 4.37
CA LYS A 190 2.05 27.81 3.93
C LYS A 190 1.64 27.90 2.47
N PHE A 191 2.08 26.91 1.70
CA PHE A 191 1.60 26.65 0.34
C PHE A 191 0.69 25.44 0.33
N THR A 192 -0.41 25.54 -0.41
CA THR A 192 -1.26 24.40 -0.74
C THR A 192 -1.52 24.41 -2.24
N VAL A 193 -1.11 23.35 -2.92
CA VAL A 193 -1.32 23.17 -4.36
C VAL A 193 -2.33 22.06 -4.54
N THR A 194 -3.48 22.36 -5.12
CA THR A 194 -4.54 21.38 -5.40
C THR A 194 -4.66 21.16 -6.90
N LEU A 195 -4.51 19.92 -7.35
CA LEU A 195 -4.68 19.56 -8.75
C LEU A 195 -6.17 19.57 -9.11
N THR A 196 -6.60 20.54 -9.92
CA THR A 196 -8.00 20.70 -10.32
C THR A 196 -8.32 19.90 -11.57
N LYS A 197 -7.34 19.73 -12.48
CA LYS A 197 -7.54 19.04 -13.74
C LYS A 197 -6.25 18.34 -14.18
N VAL A 198 -6.38 17.12 -14.68
CA VAL A 198 -5.27 16.38 -15.29
C VAL A 198 -5.79 15.78 -16.59
N GLU A 199 -5.30 16.27 -17.72
CA GLU A 199 -5.75 15.86 -19.05
C GLU A 199 -4.57 15.34 -19.87
N ALA A 200 -4.59 14.06 -20.20
CA ALA A 200 -3.71 13.49 -21.21
C ALA A 200 -4.27 13.78 -22.60
N ASN A 201 -3.41 14.18 -23.52
CA ASN A 201 -3.77 14.29 -24.94
C ASN A 201 -3.58 12.92 -25.60
N GLU A 202 -4.50 12.47 -26.45
CA GLU A 202 -4.37 11.21 -27.19
C GLU A 202 -3.08 11.16 -28.02
N TYR A 203 -2.63 12.30 -28.56
CA TYR A 203 -1.40 12.38 -29.36
C TYR A 203 -0.12 12.47 -28.52
N VAL A 204 -0.23 12.83 -27.23
CA VAL A 204 0.92 13.04 -26.33
C VAL A 204 0.54 12.52 -24.94
N ALA A 205 0.29 11.22 -24.86
CA ALA A 205 -0.19 10.57 -23.64
C ALA A 205 0.81 10.72 -22.48
N GLY A 206 2.11 10.68 -22.78
CA GLY A 206 3.18 10.76 -21.78
C GLY A 206 3.32 12.12 -21.09
N ARG A 207 2.68 13.19 -21.58
CA ARG A 207 2.78 14.54 -20.98
C ARG A 207 1.41 15.13 -20.72
N PRO A 208 0.70 14.66 -19.68
CA PRO A 208 -0.60 15.22 -19.36
C PRO A 208 -0.46 16.68 -18.91
N ARG A 209 -1.41 17.50 -19.38
CA ARG A 209 -1.56 18.89 -18.98
C ARG A 209 -2.24 18.94 -17.63
N ILE A 210 -1.70 19.78 -16.75
CA ILE A 210 -2.19 19.91 -15.39
C ILE A 210 -2.69 21.33 -15.19
N GLU A 211 -3.89 21.45 -14.62
CA GLU A 211 -4.37 22.68 -14.02
C GLU A 211 -4.43 22.50 -12.51
N ALA A 212 -3.95 23.49 -11.78
CA ALA A 212 -3.92 23.46 -10.32
C ALA A 212 -4.34 24.82 -9.75
N GLY A 213 -4.91 24.78 -8.54
CA GLY A 213 -5.11 25.95 -7.71
C GLY A 213 -4.01 26.02 -6.66
N VAL A 214 -3.38 27.18 -6.51
CA VAL A 214 -2.39 27.44 -5.47
C VAL A 214 -3.01 28.38 -4.45
N HIS A 215 -3.01 27.96 -3.19
CA HIS A 215 -3.43 28.75 -2.05
C HIS A 215 -2.19 29.03 -1.18
N ALA A 216 -1.83 30.30 -1.05
CA ALA A 216 -0.67 30.76 -0.31
C ALA A 216 -1.13 31.61 0.88
N THR A 217 -0.59 31.32 2.07
CA THR A 217 -0.81 32.11 3.27
C THR A 217 0.49 32.75 3.72
N SER A 218 0.48 34.07 3.92
CA SER A 218 1.62 34.83 4.44
C SER A 218 1.23 35.68 5.65
N SER A 219 2.16 35.86 6.59
CA SER A 219 1.98 36.71 7.77
C SER A 219 2.93 37.88 7.71
N THR A 220 2.44 39.07 7.35
CA THR A 220 3.24 40.30 7.32
C THR A 220 2.73 41.28 8.37
N GLY A 221 3.58 41.67 9.33
CA GLY A 221 3.22 42.64 10.37
C GLY A 221 2.07 42.20 11.28
N GLY A 222 1.96 40.89 11.56
CA GLY A 222 0.92 40.32 12.41
C GLY A 222 -0.46 40.16 11.75
N LYS A 223 -0.59 40.49 10.46
CA LYS A 223 -1.79 40.22 9.66
C LYS A 223 -1.54 39.05 8.72
N GLN A 224 -2.47 38.09 8.72
CA GLN A 224 -2.47 37.02 7.72
C GLN A 224 -3.09 37.52 6.42
N GLN A 225 -2.39 37.32 5.31
CA GLN A 225 -2.87 37.51 3.96
C GLN A 225 -2.98 36.13 3.30
N GLN A 226 -4.06 35.93 2.55
CA GLN A 226 -4.31 34.71 1.80
C GLN A 226 -4.46 35.10 0.33
N GLU A 227 -3.76 34.38 -0.54
CA GLU A 227 -3.80 34.58 -1.98
C GLU A 227 -4.16 33.24 -2.64
N TYR A 228 -5.04 33.30 -3.64
CA TYR A 228 -5.41 32.15 -4.44
C TYR A 228 -5.21 32.46 -5.92
N PHE A 229 -4.53 31.58 -6.63
CA PHE A 229 -4.31 31.72 -8.07
C PHE A 229 -4.36 30.37 -8.77
N SER A 230 -4.83 30.37 -10.02
CA SER A 230 -4.86 29.19 -10.87
C SER A 230 -3.62 29.16 -11.75
N VAL A 231 -2.95 28.00 -11.79
CA VAL A 231 -1.74 27.76 -12.57
C VAL A 231 -1.96 26.62 -13.56
N LYS A 232 -1.20 26.68 -14.65
CA LYS A 232 -1.17 25.63 -15.66
C LYS A 232 0.23 25.04 -15.72
N GLY A 233 0.29 23.75 -16.02
CA GLY A 233 1.52 22.99 -15.94
C GLY A 233 1.47 21.70 -16.71
N SER A 234 2.48 20.88 -16.48
CA SER A 234 2.62 19.56 -17.07
C SER A 234 3.27 18.59 -16.09
N TRP A 235 2.98 17.31 -16.27
CA TRP A 235 3.73 16.23 -15.65
C TRP A 235 4.77 15.69 -16.63
N ASP A 236 5.99 15.51 -16.15
CA ASP A 236 7.04 14.78 -16.86
C ASP A 236 7.29 13.44 -16.15
N PRO A 237 6.86 12.31 -16.72
CA PRO A 237 7.06 11.00 -16.12
C PRO A 237 8.53 10.57 -16.14
N SER A 238 9.32 11.00 -17.12
CA SER A 238 10.74 10.62 -17.22
C SER A 238 11.54 11.11 -16.00
N HIS A 239 11.22 12.33 -15.56
CA HIS A 239 11.85 12.98 -14.42
C HIS A 239 11.07 12.84 -13.12
N HIS A 240 9.90 12.21 -13.16
CA HIS A 240 8.88 12.29 -12.10
C HIS A 240 8.71 13.73 -11.60
N LYS A 241 8.53 14.68 -12.53
CA LYS A 241 8.57 16.11 -12.24
C LYS A 241 7.23 16.77 -12.58
N LEU A 242 6.63 17.40 -11.58
CA LEU A 242 5.49 18.28 -11.74
C LEU A 242 6.00 19.70 -11.98
N ILE A 243 5.60 20.31 -13.09
CA ILE A 243 6.00 21.66 -13.47
C ILE A 243 4.75 22.53 -13.53
N LEU A 244 4.69 23.58 -12.74
CA LEU A 244 3.61 24.56 -12.72
C LEU A 244 4.15 25.92 -13.12
N ASN A 245 3.57 26.50 -14.16
CA ASN A 245 3.95 27.81 -14.67
C ASN A 245 3.22 28.92 -13.91
N PRO A 246 3.86 30.08 -13.69
CA PRO A 246 3.19 31.22 -13.09
C PRO A 246 2.05 31.73 -14.00
N PRO A 247 1.03 32.40 -13.42
CA PRO A 247 0.06 33.12 -14.22
C PRO A 247 0.74 34.29 -14.95
N LYS A 248 0.24 34.65 -16.14
CA LYS A 248 0.85 35.68 -17.02
C LYS A 248 1.02 37.06 -16.36
N GLU A 249 0.24 37.34 -15.33
CA GLU A 249 0.20 38.63 -14.62
C GLU A 249 1.29 38.76 -13.54
N HIS A 250 1.98 37.66 -13.21
CA HIS A 250 2.96 37.62 -12.13
C HIS A 250 4.40 37.49 -12.66
N ALA A 251 5.34 37.61 -11.73
CA ALA A 251 6.76 37.41 -11.98
C ALA A 251 7.03 36.02 -12.63
N PRO A 252 8.12 35.87 -13.40
CA PRO A 252 8.43 34.67 -14.18
C PRO A 252 8.89 33.46 -13.33
N TRP A 253 8.38 33.32 -12.10
CA TRP A 253 8.76 32.29 -11.15
C TRP A 253 7.69 31.19 -11.09
N GLY A 254 8.02 30.02 -11.63
CA GLY A 254 7.20 28.82 -11.55
C GLY A 254 7.52 27.98 -10.32
N LEU A 255 6.68 26.98 -10.09
CA LEU A 255 6.87 25.96 -9.07
C LEU A 255 7.17 24.63 -9.76
N GLN A 256 8.23 23.96 -9.33
CA GLN A 256 8.49 22.58 -9.72
C GLN A 256 8.48 21.68 -8.49
N CYS A 257 8.10 20.43 -8.66
CA CYS A 257 8.06 19.41 -7.62
C CYS A 257 8.61 18.12 -8.22
N VAL A 258 9.78 17.69 -7.74
CA VAL A 258 10.50 16.51 -8.23
C VAL A 258 10.28 15.37 -7.24
N PHE A 259 9.71 14.28 -7.71
CA PHE A 259 9.53 13.07 -6.91
C PHE A 259 10.77 12.19 -7.05
N ASP A 260 11.11 11.46 -5.99
CA ASP A 260 12.24 10.52 -6.00
C ASP A 260 11.92 9.20 -6.74
N GLY A 261 10.67 9.01 -7.17
CA GLY A 261 10.17 7.79 -7.81
C GLY A 261 10.00 6.60 -6.86
N VAL A 262 10.11 6.82 -5.54
CA VAL A 262 9.96 5.78 -4.50
C VAL A 262 8.86 6.16 -3.52
N ASP A 263 8.86 7.41 -3.09
CA ASP A 263 7.86 8.00 -2.21
C ASP A 263 6.98 8.99 -2.99
N ASN A 264 5.75 8.57 -3.28
CA ASN A 264 4.75 9.44 -3.91
C ASN A 264 4.08 10.40 -2.92
N THR A 265 4.51 10.41 -1.64
CA THR A 265 3.98 11.28 -0.61
C THR A 265 4.80 12.54 -0.37
N HIS A 266 6.06 12.58 -0.81
CA HIS A 266 6.91 13.76 -0.71
C HIS A 266 7.50 14.11 -2.06
N CYS A 267 7.65 15.40 -2.35
CA CYS A 267 8.46 15.84 -3.46
C CYS A 267 9.34 17.02 -3.06
N ASP A 268 10.49 17.12 -3.71
CA ASP A 268 11.39 18.26 -3.60
C ASP A 268 10.84 19.41 -4.45
N GLY A 269 10.29 20.40 -3.76
CA GLY A 269 9.74 21.61 -4.33
C GLY A 269 10.83 22.64 -4.58
N SER A 270 10.74 23.36 -5.70
CA SER A 270 11.65 24.46 -5.95
C SER A 270 10.97 25.59 -6.72
N TYR A 271 11.44 26.81 -6.50
CA TYR A 271 11.14 27.92 -7.40
C TYR A 271 12.10 27.88 -8.58
N TYR A 272 11.58 28.05 -9.79
CA TYR A 272 12.40 28.14 -10.99
C TYR A 272 11.98 29.30 -11.87
N ASN A 273 12.94 29.91 -12.57
CA ASN A 273 12.65 30.94 -13.55
C ASN A 273 12.17 30.30 -14.86
N ILE A 274 11.05 30.75 -15.43
CA ILE A 274 10.55 30.19 -16.70
C ILE A 274 11.44 30.51 -17.91
N ASN A 275 12.21 31.61 -17.85
CA ASN A 275 13.06 32.05 -18.96
C ASN A 275 14.49 31.51 -18.85
N THR A 276 15.08 31.56 -17.65
CA THR A 276 16.47 31.11 -17.44
C THR A 276 16.59 29.66 -16.98
N HIS A 277 15.47 29.05 -16.55
CA HIS A 277 15.45 27.74 -15.89
C HIS A 277 16.30 27.65 -14.61
N GLU A 278 16.73 28.79 -14.07
CA GLU A 278 17.51 28.84 -12.84
C GLU A 278 16.63 28.55 -11.63
N ILE A 279 17.13 27.69 -10.75
CA ILE A 279 16.47 27.32 -9.49
C ILE A 279 16.98 28.27 -8.41
N CYS A 280 16.06 28.85 -7.65
CA CYS A 280 16.41 29.90 -6.69
C CYS A 280 15.97 29.64 -5.26
N GLY A 281 15.17 28.62 -4.99
CA GLY A 281 14.77 28.24 -3.63
C GLY A 281 14.28 26.80 -3.58
N HIS A 282 14.42 26.14 -2.43
CA HIS A 282 14.13 24.71 -2.24
C HIS A 282 13.27 24.50 -1.00
N PHE A 283 12.23 23.68 -1.10
CA PHE A 283 11.34 23.38 0.03
C PHE A 283 10.63 22.05 -0.23
N THR A 284 10.20 21.35 0.82
CA THR A 284 9.55 20.04 0.64
C THR A 284 8.03 20.18 0.61
N PHE A 285 7.41 19.54 -0.39
CA PHE A 285 5.98 19.31 -0.41
C PHE A 285 5.64 17.94 0.17
N THR A 286 4.55 17.89 0.93
CA THR A 286 3.94 16.65 1.41
C THR A 286 2.53 16.52 0.82
N LYS A 287 2.28 15.40 0.15
CA LYS A 287 0.95 14.99 -0.29
C LYS A 287 0.08 14.68 0.93
N LYS A 288 -1.15 15.18 0.93
CA LYS A 288 -2.12 14.97 2.00
C LYS A 288 -3.33 14.17 1.52
#